data_AF-A0A813F245-F1
#
_entry.id   AF-A0A813F245-F1
#
_cell.length_a   1.000
_cell.length_b   1.000
_cell.length_c   1.000
_cell.angle_alpha   90.00
_cell.angle_beta   90.00
_cell.angle_gamma   90.00
#
_symmetry.space_group_name_H-M   'P 1'
#
loop_
_entity.id
_entity.type
_entity.pdbx_description
1 polymer ?
#
loop_
_entity_poly.entity_id
_entity_poly.type
_entity_poly.pdbx_seq_one_letter_code
_entity_poly.pdbx_strand_id
1 'polypeptide(L)'
;MSPDDIGAWVCLVLIYITLPIYVVLVAKSCFENLRHPLLRGLAWKVRCACSRAWGTLTRRLHISREEDKVNSNDCNAEAAVEEIVDWMNLETVRYALFGVSPFAAVNLMAEVILTHGDWNNYSKTGQFRIYHSHILTLLMILICATICLIWRSQPGRVIRSFFNIFVLVRLCMMLFKYKSVYHLLFDRTDVLAFRFAMSFATGQPGLTAVLNLVYTALSCHVYKGWVANTPETSTLFGPDSVIEFVCQEFNVCFLIILVGWVAGMRVFSQARTLIEIKASRATHSSLLMLLSTVCDVVVQLDADFRLVENGERLAAMLLQGAERSLKGICFEDFLFEAADKERLKKHVGRLRNGILGDLGMAIPIHVRMRDSTGCALEVELVHSTYEHPDGRLHHFLGLREVIDMQDSTPLVSQDRGLTQG
;
A
#
# COMPACT_ATOMS: atom_id res chain seq x y z
N MET A 1 -8.05 -51.63 -6.28
CA MET A 1 -7.60 -50.66 -5.26
C MET A 1 -8.50 -50.84 -4.06
N SER A 2 -7.92 -51.14 -2.91
CA SER A 2 -8.67 -51.10 -1.66
C SER A 2 -9.15 -49.66 -1.41
N PRO A 3 -10.17 -49.44 -0.58
CA PRO A 3 -10.57 -48.10 -0.15
C PRO A 3 -9.40 -47.27 0.42
N ASP A 4 -8.41 -47.95 1.03
CA ASP A 4 -7.19 -47.33 1.57
C ASP A 4 -6.24 -46.81 0.48
N ASP A 5 -6.18 -47.50 -0.67
CA ASP A 5 -5.38 -47.06 -1.82
C ASP A 5 -5.96 -45.78 -2.45
N ILE A 6 -7.27 -45.59 -2.38
CA ILE A 6 -7.97 -44.42 -2.95
C ILE A 6 -7.69 -43.17 -2.12
N GLY A 7 -7.70 -43.28 -0.78
CA GLY A 7 -7.38 -42.16 0.12
C GLY A 7 -5.93 -41.69 -0.02
N ALA A 8 -4.98 -42.62 -0.13
CA ALA A 8 -3.58 -42.31 -0.39
C ALA A 8 -3.39 -41.63 -1.75
N TRP A 9 -4.09 -42.10 -2.79
CA TRP A 9 -4.06 -41.49 -4.12
C TRP A 9 -4.65 -40.08 -4.14
N VAL A 10 -5.79 -39.84 -3.47
CA VAL A 10 -6.42 -38.51 -3.41
C VAL A 10 -5.51 -37.52 -2.66
N CYS A 11 -4.87 -37.93 -1.56
CA CYS A 11 -3.92 -37.09 -0.85
C CYS A 11 -2.67 -36.77 -1.69
N LEU A 12 -2.11 -37.76 -2.39
CA LEU A 12 -0.99 -37.56 -3.31
C LEU A 12 -1.37 -36.63 -4.46
N VAL A 13 -2.54 -36.81 -5.06
CA VAL A 13 -3.04 -35.96 -6.15
C VAL A 13 -3.29 -34.53 -5.67
N LEU A 14 -3.88 -34.35 -4.48
CA LEU A 14 -4.07 -33.02 -3.91
C LEU A 14 -2.73 -32.34 -3.61
N ILE A 15 -1.76 -33.03 -3.03
CA ILE A 15 -0.42 -32.48 -2.78
C ILE A 15 0.29 -32.14 -4.11
N TYR A 16 0.26 -33.04 -5.09
CA TYR A 16 0.90 -32.83 -6.39
C TYR A 16 0.22 -31.79 -7.28
N ILE A 17 -1.05 -31.46 -7.04
CA ILE A 17 -1.75 -30.38 -7.78
C ILE A 17 -1.68 -29.05 -7.02
N THR A 18 -1.87 -29.06 -5.70
CA THR A 18 -1.88 -27.83 -4.90
C THR A 18 -0.49 -27.25 -4.71
N LEU A 19 0.54 -28.08 -4.54
CA LEU A 19 1.91 -27.60 -4.36
C LEU A 19 2.44 -26.85 -5.60
N PRO A 20 2.26 -27.33 -6.85
CA PRO A 20 2.67 -26.57 -8.04
C PRO A 20 1.81 -25.32 -8.27
N ILE A 21 0.50 -25.35 -8.00
CA ILE A 21 -0.35 -24.16 -8.12
C ILE A 21 0.10 -23.11 -7.10
N TYR A 22 0.39 -23.51 -5.86
CA TYR A 22 0.92 -22.63 -4.83
C TYR A 22 2.30 -22.08 -5.20
N VAL A 23 3.21 -22.92 -5.68
CA VAL A 23 4.52 -22.51 -6.20
C VAL A 23 4.37 -21.56 -7.39
N VAL A 24 3.42 -21.77 -8.30
CA VAL A 24 3.16 -20.87 -9.44
C VAL A 24 2.55 -19.54 -8.98
N LEU A 25 1.67 -19.52 -7.98
CA LEU A 25 1.10 -18.28 -7.44
C LEU A 25 2.15 -17.46 -6.68
N VAL A 26 2.99 -18.13 -5.88
CA VAL A 26 4.12 -17.51 -5.19
C VAL A 26 5.18 -17.06 -6.20
N ALA A 27 5.55 -17.91 -7.16
CA ALA A 27 6.49 -17.57 -8.22
C ALA A 27 5.96 -16.44 -9.10
N LYS A 28 4.66 -16.38 -9.42
CA LYS A 28 4.03 -15.27 -10.15
C LYS A 28 4.08 -13.97 -9.34
N SER A 29 3.79 -14.02 -8.04
CA SER A 29 3.92 -12.87 -7.14
C SER A 29 5.38 -12.40 -6.98
N CYS A 30 6.34 -13.32 -7.05
CA CYS A 30 7.77 -13.02 -7.11
C CYS A 30 8.22 -12.52 -8.49
N PHE A 31 7.68 -13.06 -9.58
CA PHE A 31 8.02 -12.72 -10.98
C PHE A 31 7.46 -11.37 -11.39
N GLU A 32 6.29 -11.00 -10.89
CA GLU A 32 5.72 -9.64 -11.05
C GLU A 32 6.63 -8.56 -10.43
N ASN A 33 7.64 -8.94 -9.63
CA ASN A 33 8.64 -8.05 -9.04
C ASN A 33 10.06 -8.19 -9.64
N LEU A 34 10.31 -9.13 -10.56
CA LEU A 34 11.61 -9.26 -11.24
C LEU A 34 11.64 -8.39 -12.52
N ARG A 35 12.51 -7.37 -12.51
CA ARG A 35 12.75 -6.35 -13.56
C ARG A 35 13.32 -6.91 -14.89
N HIS A 36 12.98 -8.14 -15.32
CA HIS A 36 13.57 -8.71 -16.54
C HIS A 36 12.81 -8.30 -17.83
N PRO A 37 13.48 -7.71 -18.84
CA PRO A 37 12.81 -7.07 -19.99
C PRO A 37 12.06 -8.01 -20.94
N LEU A 38 12.41 -9.30 -21.01
CA LEU A 38 11.79 -10.26 -21.94
C LEU A 38 10.35 -10.69 -21.59
N LEU A 39 9.90 -10.48 -20.34
CA LEU A 39 8.57 -10.90 -19.87
C LEU A 39 7.51 -9.78 -19.88
N ARG A 40 7.88 -8.55 -20.26
CA ARG A 40 6.97 -7.39 -20.29
C ARG A 40 5.79 -7.57 -21.27
N GLY A 41 5.96 -8.36 -22.34
CA GLY A 41 4.94 -8.55 -23.36
C GLY A 41 3.70 -9.32 -22.89
N LEU A 42 3.89 -10.34 -22.03
CA LEU A 42 2.77 -11.14 -21.50
C LEU A 42 2.07 -10.44 -20.33
N ALA A 43 2.84 -9.78 -19.47
CA ALA A 43 2.32 -9.01 -18.33
C ALA A 43 1.49 -7.79 -18.75
N TRP A 44 1.83 -7.14 -19.88
CA TRP A 44 1.06 -6.02 -20.42
C TRP A 44 -0.38 -6.43 -20.78
N LYS A 45 -0.56 -7.56 -21.46
CA LYS A 45 -1.89 -8.02 -21.90
C LYS A 45 -2.83 -8.33 -20.72
N VAL A 46 -2.30 -8.91 -19.64
CA VAL A 46 -3.06 -9.18 -18.40
C VAL A 46 -3.32 -7.89 -17.61
N ARG A 47 -2.34 -6.98 -17.55
CA ARG A 47 -2.48 -5.65 -16.90
C ARG A 47 -3.56 -4.78 -17.56
N CYS A 48 -3.71 -4.82 -18.89
CA CYS A 48 -4.74 -4.06 -19.60
C CYS A 48 -6.18 -4.53 -19.31
N ALA A 49 -6.37 -5.82 -19.00
CA ALA A 49 -7.68 -6.36 -18.63
C ALA A 49 -8.08 -5.98 -17.20
N CYS A 50 -7.15 -6.04 -16.24
CA CYS A 50 -7.43 -5.69 -14.83
C CYS A 50 -7.42 -4.18 -14.55
N SER A 51 -6.65 -3.38 -15.31
CA SER A 51 -6.54 -1.92 -15.10
C SER A 51 -7.84 -1.15 -15.38
N ARG A 52 -8.74 -1.67 -16.24
CA ARG A 52 -10.04 -1.00 -16.49
C ARG A 52 -11.03 -1.17 -15.34
N ALA A 53 -10.97 -2.29 -14.63
CA ALA A 53 -11.75 -2.51 -13.41
C ALA A 53 -11.17 -1.72 -12.22
N TRP A 54 -9.84 -1.69 -12.10
CA TRP A 54 -9.13 -1.02 -10.99
C TRP A 54 -9.18 0.50 -11.06
N GLY A 55 -8.99 1.09 -12.26
CA GLY A 55 -8.94 2.56 -12.43
C GLY A 55 -10.29 3.26 -12.24
N THR A 56 -11.40 2.53 -12.36
CA THR A 56 -12.75 3.09 -12.21
C THR A 56 -13.21 3.09 -10.74
N LEU A 57 -12.68 2.17 -9.92
CA LEU A 57 -13.05 2.01 -8.52
C LEU A 57 -12.22 2.91 -7.58
N THR A 58 -10.92 3.07 -7.83
CA THR A 58 -10.04 3.90 -7.00
C THR A 58 -10.25 5.39 -7.22
N ARG A 59 -10.62 5.81 -8.44
CA ARG A 59 -10.81 7.23 -8.80
C ARG A 59 -12.08 7.85 -8.20
N ARG A 60 -13.06 7.03 -7.76
CA ARG A 60 -14.29 7.51 -7.09
C ARG A 60 -14.20 7.52 -5.55
N LEU A 61 -13.25 6.81 -4.94
CA LEU A 61 -13.12 6.73 -3.49
C LEU A 61 -12.13 7.75 -2.89
N HIS A 62 -11.33 8.42 -3.71
CA HIS A 62 -10.19 9.20 -3.23
C HIS A 62 -10.43 10.71 -3.05
N ILE A 63 -11.55 11.27 -3.53
CA ILE A 63 -11.69 12.73 -3.69
C ILE A 63 -12.61 13.42 -2.65
N SER A 64 -13.44 12.70 -1.89
CA SER A 64 -14.53 13.38 -1.15
C SER A 64 -14.43 13.45 0.38
N ARG A 65 -13.34 13.01 1.03
CA ARG A 65 -13.32 12.93 2.52
C ARG A 65 -12.06 13.36 3.26
N GLU A 66 -10.99 13.78 2.57
CA GLU A 66 -9.70 14.08 3.23
C GLU A 66 -9.25 15.55 3.21
N GLU A 67 -9.96 16.46 2.55
CA GLU A 67 -9.50 17.86 2.44
C GLU A 67 -9.74 18.71 3.71
N ASP A 68 -10.59 18.28 4.65
CA ASP A 68 -10.96 19.13 5.81
C ASP A 68 -10.14 18.92 7.10
N LYS A 69 -9.12 18.05 7.13
CA LYS A 69 -8.39 17.72 8.38
C LYS A 69 -6.88 17.99 8.39
N VAL A 70 -6.29 18.48 7.32
CA VAL A 70 -4.82 18.56 7.19
C VAL A 70 -4.20 19.81 7.83
N ASN A 71 -5.00 20.73 8.39
CA ASN A 71 -4.50 22.01 8.93
C ASN A 71 -4.18 22.05 10.43
N SER A 72 -3.95 20.93 11.13
CA SER A 72 -3.41 20.99 12.50
C SER A 72 -2.33 19.96 12.81
N ASN A 73 -1.12 20.49 13.04
CA ASN A 73 0.01 20.01 13.84
C ASN A 73 0.66 18.65 13.50
N ASP A 74 2.00 18.70 13.46
CA ASP A 74 2.92 17.56 13.29
C ASP A 74 2.69 16.37 14.25
N CYS A 75 1.99 16.57 15.38
CA CYS A 75 1.56 15.47 16.26
C CYS A 75 0.58 14.48 15.61
N ASN A 76 -0.02 14.79 14.46
CA ASN A 76 -0.97 13.91 13.78
C ASN A 76 -0.33 13.00 12.71
N ALA A 77 0.95 13.18 12.37
CA ALA A 77 1.57 12.39 11.31
C ALA A 77 1.65 10.90 11.66
N GLU A 78 2.13 10.57 12.87
CA GLU A 78 2.21 9.18 13.35
C GLU A 78 0.82 8.52 13.43
N ALA A 79 -0.17 9.24 13.95
CA ALA A 79 -1.55 8.74 14.01
C ALA A 79 -2.14 8.49 12.61
N ALA A 80 -1.83 9.34 11.63
CA ALA A 80 -2.24 9.15 10.25
C ALA A 80 -1.53 7.95 9.59
N VAL A 81 -0.24 7.72 9.90
CA VAL A 81 0.48 6.51 9.48
C VAL A 81 -0.21 5.27 10.03
N GLU A 82 -0.49 5.26 11.33
CA GLU A 82 -1.16 4.14 11.99
C GLU A 82 -2.54 3.87 11.40
N GLU A 83 -3.33 4.91 11.11
CA GLU A 83 -4.66 4.77 10.49
C GLU A 83 -4.57 4.16 9.08
N ILE A 84 -3.64 4.63 8.25
CA ILE A 84 -3.41 4.09 6.90
C ILE A 84 -2.94 2.64 6.98
N VAL A 85 -1.99 2.33 7.87
CA VAL A 85 -1.47 0.97 8.06
C VAL A 85 -2.59 0.04 8.54
N ASP A 86 -3.41 0.47 9.51
CA ASP A 86 -4.55 -0.31 10.01
C ASP A 86 -5.58 -0.57 8.89
N TRP A 87 -5.85 0.43 8.04
CA TRP A 87 -6.75 0.26 6.89
C TRP A 87 -6.20 -0.72 5.85
N MET A 88 -4.91 -0.60 5.50
CA MET A 88 -4.25 -1.51 4.56
C MET A 88 -4.18 -2.94 5.09
N ASN A 89 -3.89 -3.09 6.38
CA ASN A 89 -3.92 -4.38 7.06
C ASN A 89 -5.33 -4.96 6.97
N LEU A 90 -6.37 -4.21 7.34
CA LEU A 90 -7.76 -4.66 7.30
C LEU A 90 -8.17 -5.17 5.92
N GLU A 91 -7.80 -4.43 4.87
CA GLU A 91 -8.10 -4.82 3.50
C GLU A 91 -7.34 -6.08 3.08
N THR A 92 -6.09 -6.23 3.51
CA THR A 92 -5.30 -7.47 3.34
C THR A 92 -5.95 -8.65 4.06
N VAL A 93 -6.44 -8.46 5.30
CA VAL A 93 -7.18 -9.49 6.05
C VAL A 93 -8.42 -9.92 5.28
N ARG A 94 -9.17 -8.97 4.72
CA ARG A 94 -10.36 -9.26 3.92
C ARG A 94 -10.00 -10.14 2.73
N TYR A 95 -8.97 -9.78 1.96
CA TYR A 95 -8.53 -10.60 0.82
C TYR A 95 -8.05 -11.99 1.26
N ALA A 96 -7.32 -12.09 2.37
CA ALA A 96 -6.88 -13.38 2.90
C ALA A 96 -8.07 -14.24 3.35
N LEU A 97 -9.04 -13.67 4.06
CA LEU A 97 -10.27 -14.38 4.46
C LEU A 97 -11.10 -14.80 3.25
N PHE A 98 -11.28 -13.93 2.27
CA PHE A 98 -12.02 -14.24 1.05
C PHE A 98 -11.34 -15.28 0.17
N GLY A 99 -10.00 -15.30 0.14
CA GLY A 99 -9.23 -16.31 -0.57
C GLY A 99 -9.19 -17.66 0.15
N VAL A 100 -9.03 -17.65 1.48
CA VAL A 100 -8.83 -18.87 2.29
C VAL A 100 -10.16 -19.52 2.67
N SER A 101 -11.22 -18.74 2.93
CA SER A 101 -12.50 -19.30 3.40
C SER A 101 -13.19 -20.27 2.43
N PRO A 102 -13.22 -20.07 1.09
CA PRO A 102 -13.83 -21.05 0.20
C PRO A 102 -13.00 -22.34 0.15
N PHE A 103 -11.67 -22.22 0.22
CA PHE A 103 -10.78 -23.39 0.21
C PHE A 103 -10.93 -24.22 1.50
N ALA A 104 -10.96 -23.55 2.66
CA ALA A 104 -11.23 -24.21 3.94
C ALA A 104 -12.63 -24.84 3.96
N ALA A 105 -13.64 -24.15 3.42
CA ALA A 105 -15.00 -24.68 3.32
C ALA A 105 -15.09 -25.91 2.42
N VAL A 106 -14.43 -25.90 1.26
CA VAL A 106 -14.41 -27.03 0.32
C VAL A 106 -13.65 -28.22 0.92
N ASN A 107 -12.49 -28.01 1.52
CA ASN A 107 -11.76 -29.09 2.20
C ASN A 107 -12.59 -29.73 3.31
N LEU A 108 -13.24 -28.90 4.12
CA LEU A 108 -14.04 -29.39 5.24
C LEU A 108 -15.34 -30.07 4.77
N MET A 109 -15.96 -29.59 3.68
CA MET A 109 -17.08 -30.30 3.04
C MET A 109 -16.64 -31.63 2.43
N ALA A 110 -15.49 -31.67 1.75
CA ALA A 110 -14.95 -32.90 1.18
C ALA A 110 -14.67 -33.93 2.27
N GLU A 111 -14.10 -33.50 3.39
CA GLU A 111 -13.86 -34.35 4.55
C GLU A 111 -15.18 -34.89 5.13
N VAL A 112 -16.17 -34.02 5.38
CA VAL A 112 -17.51 -34.41 5.85
C VAL A 112 -18.17 -35.43 4.92
N ILE A 113 -18.05 -35.27 3.60
CA ILE A 113 -18.61 -36.18 2.58
C ILE A 113 -17.89 -37.52 2.62
N LEU A 114 -16.55 -37.52 2.66
CA LEU A 114 -15.74 -38.75 2.71
C LEU A 114 -16.01 -39.53 4.00
N THR A 115 -16.24 -38.86 5.13
CA THR A 115 -16.59 -39.50 6.39
C THR A 115 -18.06 -39.90 6.50
N HIS A 116 -18.95 -39.39 5.65
CA HIS A 116 -20.39 -39.70 5.68
C HIS A 116 -20.75 -41.06 5.04
N GLY A 117 -19.86 -41.63 4.23
CA GLY A 117 -20.08 -42.90 3.52
C GLY A 117 -20.31 -44.12 4.41
N ASP A 118 -19.99 -44.03 5.71
CA ASP A 118 -20.02 -45.15 6.65
C ASP A 118 -20.79 -44.85 7.96
N TRP A 119 -21.91 -44.12 7.81
CA TRP A 119 -22.68 -43.57 8.93
C TRP A 119 -23.19 -44.61 9.95
N ASN A 120 -23.45 -45.83 9.51
CA ASN A 120 -23.95 -46.90 10.37
C ASN A 120 -22.89 -47.43 11.38
N ASN A 121 -21.60 -47.29 11.09
CA ASN A 121 -20.52 -47.68 12.00
C ASN A 121 -20.12 -46.57 12.98
N TYR A 122 -20.33 -45.30 12.60
CA TYR A 122 -19.87 -44.13 13.37
C TYR A 122 -20.60 -43.89 14.70
N SER A 123 -21.86 -44.33 14.84
CA SER A 123 -22.63 -44.10 16.07
C SER A 123 -22.07 -44.83 17.30
N LYS A 124 -21.23 -45.85 17.11
CA LYS A 124 -20.71 -46.71 18.19
C LYS A 124 -19.31 -46.33 18.70
N THR A 125 -18.53 -45.54 17.97
CA THR A 125 -17.08 -45.35 18.23
C THR A 125 -16.68 -44.00 18.85
N GLY A 126 -17.62 -43.14 19.24
CA GLY A 126 -17.30 -41.85 19.86
C GLY A 126 -16.77 -40.78 18.89
N GLN A 127 -16.79 -41.06 17.58
CA GLN A 127 -16.34 -40.15 16.52
C GLN A 127 -17.29 -38.95 16.29
N PHE A 128 -18.47 -38.92 16.94
CA PHE A 128 -19.41 -37.79 16.91
C PHE A 128 -18.79 -36.45 17.39
N ARG A 129 -17.79 -36.50 18.28
CA ARG A 129 -17.12 -35.29 18.81
C ARG A 129 -16.23 -34.57 17.78
N ILE A 130 -15.81 -35.27 16.72
CA ILE A 130 -14.92 -34.76 15.67
C ILE A 130 -15.72 -33.86 14.74
N TYR A 131 -16.85 -34.36 14.22
CA TYR A 131 -17.79 -33.59 13.41
C TYR A 131 -18.21 -32.28 14.07
N HIS A 132 -18.51 -32.33 15.38
CA HIS A 132 -18.88 -31.13 16.12
C HIS A 132 -17.75 -30.08 16.18
N SER A 133 -16.48 -30.50 16.11
CA SER A 133 -15.31 -29.61 16.02
C SER A 133 -15.24 -28.87 14.68
N HIS A 134 -15.40 -29.61 13.59
CA HIS A 134 -15.29 -29.06 12.24
C HIS A 134 -16.49 -28.17 11.92
N ILE A 135 -17.70 -28.55 12.34
CA ILE A 135 -18.89 -27.71 12.24
C ILE A 135 -18.72 -26.42 13.04
N LEU A 136 -18.20 -26.47 14.27
CA LEU A 136 -17.90 -25.28 15.05
C LEU A 136 -16.85 -24.39 14.37
N THR A 137 -15.86 -24.99 13.70
CA THR A 137 -14.81 -24.25 13.00
C THR A 137 -15.36 -23.56 11.76
N LEU A 138 -16.18 -24.24 10.96
CA LEU A 138 -16.90 -23.64 9.83
C LEU A 138 -17.83 -22.52 10.28
N LEU A 139 -18.65 -22.77 11.32
CA LEU A 139 -19.56 -21.77 11.85
C LEU A 139 -18.78 -20.52 12.29
N MET A 140 -17.65 -20.72 12.96
CA MET A 140 -16.77 -19.62 13.34
C MET A 140 -16.19 -18.90 12.12
N ILE A 141 -15.64 -19.60 11.12
CA ILE A 141 -15.12 -18.97 9.89
C ILE A 141 -16.21 -18.14 9.19
N LEU A 142 -17.43 -18.67 9.10
CA LEU A 142 -18.59 -17.98 8.53
C LEU A 142 -19.00 -16.76 9.37
N ILE A 143 -18.97 -16.88 10.71
CA ILE A 143 -19.19 -15.75 11.62
C ILE A 143 -18.08 -14.69 11.45
N CYS A 144 -16.81 -15.09 11.36
CA CYS A 144 -15.69 -14.18 11.09
C CYS A 144 -15.91 -13.42 9.78
N ALA A 145 -16.22 -14.15 8.71
CA ALA A 145 -16.42 -13.59 7.38
C ALA A 145 -17.62 -12.65 7.34
N THR A 146 -18.74 -13.03 7.97
CA THR A 146 -19.94 -12.19 8.06
C THR A 146 -19.70 -10.95 8.92
N ILE A 147 -19.01 -11.06 10.06
CA ILE A 147 -18.59 -9.91 10.88
C ILE A 147 -17.69 -8.97 10.06
N CYS A 148 -16.71 -9.50 9.33
CA CYS A 148 -15.82 -8.70 8.48
C CYS A 148 -16.54 -8.01 7.31
N LEU A 149 -17.61 -8.62 6.81
CA LEU A 149 -18.46 -8.09 5.72
C LEU A 149 -19.46 -7.04 6.21
N ILE A 150 -20.14 -7.31 7.31
CA ILE A 150 -21.19 -6.47 7.87
C ILE A 150 -20.57 -5.23 8.52
N TRP A 151 -19.46 -5.40 9.24
CA TRP A 151 -18.80 -4.29 9.94
C TRP A 151 -17.70 -3.64 9.11
N ARG A 152 -18.12 -2.95 8.05
CA ARG A 152 -17.22 -2.16 7.20
C ARG A 152 -16.53 -1.00 7.95
N SER A 153 -17.03 -0.60 9.12
CA SER A 153 -16.65 0.63 9.85
C SER A 153 -15.96 0.45 11.20
N GLN A 154 -15.66 -0.78 11.66
CA GLN A 154 -15.06 -0.95 12.99
C GLN A 154 -13.53 -0.74 12.97
N PRO A 155 -12.94 -0.23 14.08
CA PRO A 155 -11.50 -0.07 14.20
C PRO A 155 -10.81 -1.43 14.19
N GLY A 156 -9.68 -1.53 13.48
CA GLY A 156 -8.93 -2.78 13.30
C GLY A 156 -8.60 -3.52 14.62
N ARG A 157 -8.61 -2.82 15.76
CA ARG A 157 -8.45 -3.39 17.11
C ARG A 157 -9.46 -4.50 17.44
N VAL A 158 -10.73 -4.36 17.09
CA VAL A 158 -11.77 -5.36 17.44
C VAL A 158 -11.52 -6.67 16.70
N ILE A 159 -11.22 -6.57 15.41
CA ILE A 159 -10.92 -7.72 14.55
C ILE A 159 -9.66 -8.43 15.07
N ARG A 160 -8.60 -7.69 15.41
CA ARG A 160 -7.38 -8.24 16.01
C ARG A 160 -7.65 -9.02 17.30
N SER A 161 -8.40 -8.43 18.23
CA SER A 161 -8.76 -9.09 19.50
C SER A 161 -9.56 -10.37 19.28
N PHE A 162 -10.48 -10.36 18.31
CA PHE A 162 -11.30 -11.51 18.00
C PHE A 162 -10.47 -12.68 17.43
N PHE A 163 -9.53 -12.40 16.51
CA PHE A 163 -8.59 -13.42 16.03
C PHE A 163 -7.76 -14.00 17.17
N ASN A 164 -7.22 -13.17 18.06
CA ASN A 164 -6.42 -13.62 19.20
C ASN A 164 -7.22 -14.51 20.16
N ILE A 165 -8.47 -14.14 20.49
CA ILE A 165 -9.37 -14.96 21.32
C ILE A 165 -9.61 -16.32 20.66
N PHE A 166 -9.83 -16.34 19.35
CA PHE A 166 -10.02 -17.60 18.62
C PHE A 166 -8.79 -18.52 18.74
N VAL A 167 -7.57 -17.98 18.62
CA VAL A 167 -6.34 -18.77 18.83
C VAL A 167 -6.32 -19.38 20.20
N LEU A 168 -6.59 -18.57 21.21
CA LEU A 168 -6.50 -19.00 22.58
C LEU A 168 -7.50 -20.13 22.84
N VAL A 169 -8.74 -19.99 22.34
CA VAL A 169 -9.76 -21.03 22.39
C VAL A 169 -9.29 -22.30 21.68
N ARG A 170 -8.69 -22.19 20.49
CA ARG A 170 -8.19 -23.37 19.76
C ARG A 170 -6.96 -24.02 20.41
N LEU A 171 -6.03 -23.25 20.96
CA LEU A 171 -4.92 -23.75 21.78
C LEU A 171 -5.44 -24.51 23.00
N CYS A 172 -6.43 -23.95 23.70
CA CYS A 172 -7.09 -24.63 24.81
C CYS A 172 -7.77 -25.93 24.34
N MET A 173 -8.51 -25.91 23.23
CA MET A 173 -9.09 -27.13 22.68
C MET A 173 -8.03 -28.18 22.34
N MET A 174 -6.87 -27.78 21.82
CA MET A 174 -5.78 -28.72 21.55
C MET A 174 -5.29 -29.42 22.82
N LEU A 175 -5.17 -28.70 23.93
CA LEU A 175 -4.76 -29.25 25.23
C LEU A 175 -5.79 -30.25 25.79
N PHE A 176 -7.09 -29.99 25.60
CA PHE A 176 -8.15 -30.76 26.27
C PHE A 176 -8.86 -31.81 25.40
N LYS A 177 -8.77 -31.73 24.07
CA LYS A 177 -9.66 -32.49 23.17
C LYS A 177 -9.00 -33.67 22.46
N TYR A 178 -7.69 -33.68 22.24
CA TYR A 178 -7.06 -34.71 21.42
C TYR A 178 -6.88 -36.03 22.15
N LYS A 179 -7.82 -36.95 21.91
CA LYS A 179 -7.80 -38.34 22.37
C LYS A 179 -7.07 -39.31 21.43
N SER A 180 -6.52 -38.85 20.30
CA SER A 180 -5.80 -39.68 19.33
C SER A 180 -4.87 -38.84 18.44
N VAL A 181 -3.74 -39.41 18.01
CA VAL A 181 -2.75 -38.80 17.09
C VAL A 181 -3.36 -38.43 15.74
N TYR A 182 -4.28 -39.25 15.24
CA TYR A 182 -4.95 -38.99 13.96
C TYR A 182 -5.73 -37.67 14.01
N HIS A 183 -6.41 -37.37 15.12
CA HIS A 183 -7.12 -36.10 15.27
C HIS A 183 -6.18 -34.90 15.27
N LEU A 184 -4.98 -35.05 15.81
CA LEU A 184 -3.97 -33.99 15.78
C LEU A 184 -3.44 -33.77 14.34
N LEU A 185 -3.20 -34.85 13.60
CA LEU A 185 -2.71 -34.79 12.21
C LEU A 185 -3.76 -34.22 11.23
N PHE A 186 -5.04 -34.56 11.38
CA PHE A 186 -6.12 -34.02 10.54
C PHE A 186 -6.48 -32.56 10.90
N ASP A 187 -6.55 -32.21 12.19
CA ASP A 187 -6.81 -30.82 12.59
C ASP A 187 -5.64 -29.88 12.23
N ARG A 188 -4.44 -30.43 12.01
CA ARG A 188 -3.24 -29.68 11.60
C ARG A 188 -3.46 -28.84 10.34
N THR A 189 -4.13 -29.37 9.31
CA THR A 189 -4.35 -28.66 8.04
C THR A 189 -5.26 -27.45 8.21
N ASP A 190 -6.32 -27.59 9.01
CA ASP A 190 -7.24 -26.50 9.33
C ASP A 190 -6.54 -25.42 10.16
N VAL A 191 -5.77 -25.84 11.16
CA VAL A 191 -5.05 -24.90 12.02
C VAL A 191 -3.91 -24.21 11.28
N LEU A 192 -3.26 -24.87 10.32
CA LEU A 192 -2.26 -24.26 9.47
C LEU A 192 -2.84 -23.09 8.66
N ALA A 193 -3.96 -23.32 7.96
CA ALA A 193 -4.63 -22.27 7.20
C ALA A 193 -5.01 -21.08 8.09
N PHE A 194 -5.46 -21.37 9.32
CA PHE A 194 -5.79 -20.35 10.30
C PHE A 194 -4.56 -19.57 10.81
N ARG A 195 -3.48 -20.27 11.18
CA ARG A 195 -2.20 -19.66 11.60
C ARG A 195 -1.65 -18.73 10.53
N PHE A 196 -1.77 -19.14 9.26
CA PHE A 196 -1.40 -18.30 8.13
C PHE A 196 -2.29 -17.06 8.04
N ALA A 197 -3.63 -17.23 8.03
CA ALA A 197 -4.57 -16.11 7.95
C ALA A 197 -4.37 -15.07 9.07
N MET A 198 -4.09 -15.54 10.29
CA MET A 198 -3.80 -14.68 11.42
C MET A 198 -2.54 -13.85 11.30
N SER A 199 -1.54 -14.38 10.61
CA SER A 199 -0.27 -13.67 10.41
C SER A 199 -0.50 -12.38 9.63
N PHE A 200 -1.52 -12.36 8.76
CA PHE A 200 -2.01 -11.14 8.11
C PHE A 200 -3.00 -10.38 8.97
N ALA A 201 -3.86 -11.09 9.71
CA ALA A 201 -4.94 -10.47 10.47
C ALA A 201 -4.47 -9.56 11.61
N THR A 202 -3.40 -9.96 12.31
CA THR A 202 -2.90 -9.19 13.45
C THR A 202 -2.15 -7.93 13.02
N GLY A 203 -1.55 -7.92 11.82
CA GLY A 203 -0.65 -6.86 11.35
C GLY A 203 0.59 -6.69 12.24
N GLN A 204 0.83 -7.61 13.18
CA GLN A 204 1.90 -7.53 14.17
C GLN A 204 2.81 -8.75 14.00
N PRO A 205 3.93 -8.63 13.27
CA PRO A 205 4.78 -9.78 12.96
C PRO A 205 5.40 -10.38 14.22
N GLY A 206 5.71 -9.56 15.23
CA GLY A 206 6.26 -10.03 16.52
C GLY A 206 5.28 -10.91 17.30
N LEU A 207 4.04 -10.45 17.53
CA LEU A 207 3.01 -11.25 18.22
C LEU A 207 2.70 -12.53 17.45
N THR A 208 2.59 -12.43 16.13
CA THR A 208 2.40 -13.58 15.25
C THR A 208 3.52 -14.60 15.40
N ALA A 209 4.78 -14.17 15.43
CA ALA A 209 5.91 -15.07 15.59
C ALA A 209 5.87 -15.78 16.94
N VAL A 210 5.60 -15.05 18.04
CA VAL A 210 5.49 -15.65 19.38
C VAL A 210 4.36 -16.68 19.42
N LEU A 211 3.16 -16.35 18.92
CA LEU A 211 2.02 -17.28 18.91
C LEU A 211 2.30 -18.53 18.08
N ASN A 212 2.95 -18.39 16.92
CA ASN A 212 3.33 -19.52 16.08
C ASN A 212 4.39 -20.40 16.73
N LEU A 213 5.40 -19.81 17.40
CA LEU A 213 6.43 -20.55 18.12
C LEU A 213 5.85 -21.33 19.31
N VAL A 214 4.98 -20.70 20.11
CA VAL A 214 4.29 -21.35 21.23
C VAL A 214 3.42 -22.51 20.73
N TYR A 215 2.66 -22.29 19.66
CA TYR A 215 1.86 -23.35 19.06
C TYR A 215 2.73 -24.52 18.57
N THR A 216 3.81 -24.25 17.84
CA THR A 216 4.72 -25.28 17.33
C THR A 216 5.42 -26.05 18.45
N ALA A 217 5.84 -25.37 19.53
CA ALA A 217 6.42 -26.04 20.69
C ALA A 217 5.39 -26.96 21.37
N LEU A 218 4.16 -26.48 21.52
CA LEU A 218 3.09 -27.25 22.14
C LEU A 218 2.67 -28.45 21.28
N SER A 219 2.54 -28.27 19.96
CA SER A 219 2.19 -29.36 19.04
C SER A 219 3.26 -30.45 19.04
N CYS A 220 4.54 -30.08 19.04
CA CYS A 220 5.65 -31.02 19.16
C CYS A 220 5.64 -31.76 20.51
N HIS A 221 5.37 -31.06 21.61
CA HIS A 221 5.30 -31.67 22.95
C HIS A 221 4.15 -32.68 23.06
N VAL A 222 2.95 -32.30 22.60
CA VAL A 222 1.76 -33.17 22.59
C VAL A 222 2.00 -34.38 21.70
N TYR A 223 2.56 -34.21 20.50
CA TYR A 223 2.86 -35.31 19.58
C TYR A 223 3.85 -36.30 20.20
N LYS A 224 4.96 -35.80 20.77
CA LYS A 224 5.98 -36.62 21.43
C LYS A 224 5.38 -37.41 22.61
N GLY A 225 4.61 -36.75 23.47
CA GLY A 225 3.95 -37.39 24.61
C GLY A 225 2.98 -38.47 24.16
N TRP A 226 2.28 -38.27 23.05
CA TRP A 226 1.38 -39.25 22.48
C TRP A 226 2.10 -40.48 21.95
N VAL A 227 3.13 -40.30 21.12
CA VAL A 227 3.93 -41.40 20.56
C VAL A 227 4.55 -42.26 21.68
N ALA A 228 5.01 -41.62 22.77
CA ALA A 228 5.56 -42.33 23.91
C ALA A 228 4.54 -43.19 24.67
N ASN A 229 3.27 -42.77 24.70
CA ASN A 229 2.21 -43.44 25.47
C ASN A 229 1.43 -44.49 24.66
N THR A 230 1.62 -44.58 23.33
CA THR A 230 0.86 -45.50 22.46
C THR A 230 1.81 -46.35 21.61
N PRO A 231 2.26 -47.52 22.10
CA PRO A 231 3.26 -48.33 21.42
C PRO A 231 2.86 -48.74 19.99
N GLU A 232 1.57 -48.94 19.72
CA GLU A 232 1.04 -49.25 18.38
C GLU A 232 1.35 -48.15 17.34
N THR A 233 1.45 -46.89 17.75
CA THR A 233 1.78 -45.80 16.83
C THR A 233 3.24 -45.81 16.40
N SER A 234 4.15 -46.22 17.30
CA SER A 234 5.58 -46.33 16.99
C SER A 234 5.88 -47.37 15.92
N THR A 235 5.10 -48.47 15.89
CA THR A 235 5.20 -49.49 14.85
C THR A 235 4.65 -49.06 13.50
N LEU A 236 3.65 -48.16 13.48
CA LEU A 236 2.98 -47.74 12.25
C LEU A 236 3.75 -46.64 11.51
N PHE A 237 4.25 -45.63 12.24
CA PHE A 237 4.91 -44.47 11.65
C PHE A 237 6.44 -44.58 11.64
N GLY A 238 7.01 -45.57 12.33
CA GLY A 238 8.45 -45.77 12.44
C GLY A 238 9.10 -44.88 13.51
N PRO A 239 10.37 -45.18 13.86
CA PRO A 239 11.09 -44.52 14.95
C PRO A 239 11.42 -43.04 14.65
N ASP A 240 11.51 -42.67 13.38
CA ASP A 240 11.90 -41.31 12.96
C ASP A 240 10.73 -40.34 12.81
N SER A 241 9.49 -40.83 12.96
CA SER A 241 8.25 -40.05 12.79
C SER A 241 8.19 -38.78 13.65
N VAL A 242 8.75 -38.82 14.87
CA VAL A 242 8.83 -37.64 15.75
C VAL A 242 9.75 -36.58 15.18
N ILE A 243 10.90 -36.96 14.62
CA ILE A 243 11.86 -36.02 14.04
C ILE A 243 11.26 -35.38 12.79
N GLU A 244 10.65 -36.18 11.92
CA GLU A 244 9.98 -35.69 10.70
C GLU A 244 8.86 -34.70 11.03
N PHE A 245 8.01 -35.03 12.00
CA PHE A 245 6.94 -34.14 12.44
C PHE A 245 7.47 -32.81 12.97
N VAL A 246 8.49 -32.86 13.84
CA VAL A 246 9.14 -31.68 14.41
C VAL A 246 9.74 -30.81 13.30
N CYS A 247 10.52 -31.39 12.38
CA CYS A 247 11.10 -30.67 11.25
C CYS A 247 10.03 -30.00 10.39
N GLN A 248 8.92 -30.69 10.10
CA GLN A 248 7.83 -30.14 9.31
C GLN A 248 7.12 -28.98 10.03
N GLU A 249 6.86 -29.10 11.33
CA GLU A 249 6.26 -28.02 12.12
C GLU A 249 7.17 -26.78 12.21
N PHE A 250 8.48 -26.97 12.38
CA PHE A 250 9.45 -25.88 12.36
C PHE A 250 9.52 -25.20 10.99
N ASN A 251 9.55 -25.97 9.90
CA ASN A 251 9.56 -25.43 8.54
C ASN A 251 8.32 -24.60 8.24
N VAL A 252 7.14 -25.11 8.63
CA VAL A 252 5.86 -24.39 8.49
C VAL A 252 5.86 -23.10 9.32
N CYS A 253 6.30 -23.17 10.58
CA CYS A 253 6.39 -22.00 11.46
C CYS A 253 7.33 -20.94 10.86
N PHE A 254 8.50 -21.35 10.38
CA PHE A 254 9.47 -20.47 9.74
C PHE A 254 8.88 -19.80 8.51
N LEU A 255 8.20 -20.55 7.64
CA LEU A 255 7.57 -20.01 6.42
C LEU A 255 6.49 -18.99 6.76
N ILE A 256 5.64 -19.26 7.75
CA ILE A 256 4.60 -18.33 8.20
C ILE A 256 5.21 -17.03 8.71
N ILE A 257 6.25 -17.12 9.56
CA ILE A 257 6.94 -15.94 10.10
C ILE A 257 7.60 -15.13 8.98
N LEU A 258 8.29 -15.79 8.05
CA LEU A 258 8.96 -15.15 6.93
C LEU A 258 7.96 -14.40 6.04
N VAL A 259 6.86 -15.05 5.66
CA VAL A 259 5.82 -14.44 4.82
C VAL A 259 5.15 -13.28 5.54
N GLY A 260 4.80 -13.45 6.81
CA GLY A 260 4.22 -12.39 7.64
C GLY A 260 5.16 -11.18 7.78
N TRP A 261 6.46 -11.42 7.96
CA TRP A 261 7.48 -10.38 8.04
C TRP A 261 7.61 -9.61 6.72
N VAL A 262 7.72 -10.31 5.59
CA VAL A 262 7.80 -9.69 4.26
C VAL A 262 6.55 -8.88 3.95
N ALA A 263 5.36 -9.39 4.28
CA ALA A 263 4.11 -8.65 4.11
C ALA A 263 4.09 -7.38 4.98
N GLY A 264 4.50 -7.48 6.25
CA GLY A 264 4.60 -6.34 7.15
C GLY A 264 5.54 -5.24 6.64
N MET A 265 6.73 -5.62 6.16
CA MET A 265 7.69 -4.66 5.57
C MET A 265 7.11 -3.94 4.35
N ARG A 266 6.31 -4.63 3.52
CA ARG A 266 5.68 -4.03 2.34
C ARG A 266 4.62 -3.00 2.72
N VAL A 267 3.74 -3.34 3.66
CA VAL A 267 2.70 -2.41 4.14
C VAL A 267 3.35 -1.17 4.73
N PHE A 268 4.38 -1.33 5.55
CA PHE A 268 5.12 -0.22 6.13
C PHE A 268 5.78 0.67 5.07
N SER A 269 6.45 0.05 4.08
CA SER A 269 7.07 0.78 2.98
C SER A 269 6.03 1.56 2.16
N GLN A 270 4.87 0.98 1.89
CA GLN A 270 3.81 1.64 1.12
C GLN A 270 3.21 2.81 1.90
N ALA A 271 2.94 2.62 3.20
CA ALA A 271 2.46 3.69 4.06
C ALA A 271 3.42 4.89 4.05
N ARG A 272 4.72 4.64 4.21
CA ARG A 272 5.76 5.67 4.14
C ARG A 272 5.72 6.46 2.83
N THR A 273 5.68 5.77 1.69
CA THR A 273 5.63 6.45 0.38
C THR A 273 4.35 7.28 0.22
N LEU A 274 3.22 6.82 0.76
CA LEU A 274 1.97 7.56 0.70
C LEU A 274 2.03 8.85 1.53
N ILE A 275 2.67 8.79 2.70
CA ILE A 275 2.88 9.95 3.56
C ILE A 275 3.82 10.95 2.90
N GLU A 276 4.92 10.49 2.31
CA GLU A 276 5.85 11.34 1.57
C GLU A 276 5.13 12.05 0.40
N ILE A 277 4.25 11.34 -0.32
CA ILE A 277 3.41 11.94 -1.38
C ILE A 277 2.44 12.98 -0.81
N LYS A 278 1.77 12.69 0.32
CA LYS A 278 0.84 13.63 0.95
C LYS A 278 1.54 14.88 1.48
N ALA A 279 2.69 14.70 2.14
CA ALA A 279 3.52 15.79 2.64
C ALA A 279 4.01 16.67 1.49
N SER A 280 4.53 16.06 0.41
CA SER A 280 4.94 16.77 -0.80
C SER A 280 3.80 17.57 -1.44
N ARG A 281 2.58 17.01 -1.48
CA ARG A 281 1.39 17.72 -1.98
C ARG A 281 0.99 18.90 -1.10
N ALA A 282 1.07 18.75 0.22
CA ALA A 282 0.78 19.84 1.15
C ALA A 282 1.77 20.99 0.96
N THR A 283 3.08 20.70 0.92
CA THR A 283 4.11 21.71 0.66
C THR A 283 3.94 22.35 -0.71
N HIS A 284 3.60 21.56 -1.74
CA HIS A 284 3.32 22.04 -3.10
C HIS A 284 2.13 23.01 -3.14
N SER A 285 1.03 22.67 -2.45
CA SER A 285 -0.14 23.54 -2.35
C SER A 285 0.15 24.82 -1.59
N SER A 286 0.86 24.75 -0.47
CA SER A 286 1.27 25.93 0.30
C SER A 286 2.19 26.86 -0.49
N LEU A 287 3.13 26.30 -1.26
CA LEU A 287 4.04 27.07 -2.11
C LEU A 287 3.26 27.79 -3.21
N LEU A 288 2.35 27.07 -3.89
CA LEU A 288 1.47 27.67 -4.90
C LEU A 288 0.61 28.81 -4.31
N MET A 289 0.05 28.60 -3.13
CA MET A 289 -0.73 29.62 -2.43
C MET A 289 0.11 30.84 -2.12
N LEU A 290 1.32 30.66 -1.57
CA LEU A 290 2.25 31.75 -1.27
C LEU A 290 2.70 32.50 -2.53
N LEU A 291 3.04 31.80 -3.61
CA LEU A 291 3.38 32.47 -4.88
C LEU A 291 2.18 33.23 -5.42
N SER A 292 0.97 32.67 -5.32
CA SER A 292 -0.24 33.33 -5.82
C SER A 292 -0.66 34.56 -5.03
N THR A 293 -0.15 34.75 -3.81
CA THR A 293 -0.40 35.98 -3.03
C THR A 293 0.60 37.09 -3.34
N VAL A 294 1.79 36.76 -3.84
CA VAL A 294 2.87 37.74 -4.12
C VAL A 294 3.10 38.01 -5.60
N CYS A 295 2.60 37.14 -6.48
CA CYS A 295 2.73 37.22 -7.94
C CYS A 295 1.35 37.29 -8.60
N ASP A 296 1.25 38.04 -9.70
CA ASP A 296 0.02 38.19 -10.48
C ASP A 296 -0.36 36.88 -11.19
N VAL A 297 0.67 36.16 -11.68
CA VAL A 297 0.51 34.89 -12.37
C VAL A 297 1.49 33.87 -11.80
N VAL A 298 1.02 32.64 -11.57
CA VAL A 298 1.88 31.51 -11.21
C VAL A 298 1.68 30.41 -12.25
N VAL A 299 2.77 29.89 -12.80
CA VAL A 299 2.74 28.79 -13.75
C VAL A 299 3.61 27.63 -13.31
N GLN A 300 3.15 26.43 -13.65
CA GLN A 300 3.86 25.19 -13.41
C GLN A 300 4.49 24.71 -14.71
N LEU A 301 5.80 24.42 -14.66
CA LEU A 301 6.56 23.89 -15.78
C LEU A 301 7.09 22.50 -15.46
N ASP A 302 7.22 21.67 -16.49
CA ASP A 302 7.92 20.39 -16.42
C ASP A 302 9.45 20.57 -16.47
N ALA A 303 10.18 19.45 -16.43
CA ALA A 303 11.65 19.44 -16.48
C ALA A 303 12.24 20.04 -17.77
N ASP A 304 11.45 20.14 -18.84
CA ASP A 304 11.85 20.69 -20.14
C ASP A 304 11.33 22.14 -20.33
N PHE A 305 10.94 22.80 -19.23
CA PHE A 305 10.37 24.16 -19.20
C PHE A 305 9.06 24.31 -19.99
N ARG A 306 8.29 23.23 -20.16
CA ARG A 306 6.98 23.29 -20.82
C ARG A 306 5.86 23.44 -19.80
N LEU A 307 4.84 24.22 -20.16
CA LEU A 307 3.68 24.45 -19.30
C LEU A 307 2.88 23.15 -19.07
N VAL A 308 2.68 22.79 -17.80
CA VAL A 308 1.96 21.56 -17.41
C VAL A 308 0.44 21.78 -17.45
N GLU A 309 -0.01 22.96 -17.05
CA GLU A 309 -1.41 23.38 -17.02
C GLU A 309 -1.75 24.31 -18.19
N ASN A 310 -3.05 24.60 -18.37
CA ASN A 310 -3.53 25.45 -19.48
C ASN A 310 -2.93 26.87 -19.44
N GLY A 311 -2.50 27.37 -18.28
CA GLY A 311 -1.84 28.67 -18.19
C GLY A 311 -2.75 29.86 -18.52
N GLU A 312 -4.06 29.76 -18.29
CA GLU A 312 -5.06 30.78 -18.67
C GLU A 312 -4.72 32.18 -18.13
N ARG A 313 -4.20 32.26 -16.89
CA ARG A 313 -3.73 33.53 -16.30
C ARG A 313 -2.52 34.11 -17.04
N LEU A 314 -1.60 33.26 -17.47
CA LEU A 314 -0.46 33.68 -18.29
C LEU A 314 -0.92 34.13 -19.69
N ALA A 315 -1.88 33.42 -20.29
CA ALA A 315 -2.45 33.80 -21.58
C ALA A 315 -3.15 35.17 -21.51
N ALA A 316 -3.87 35.44 -20.41
CA ALA A 316 -4.48 36.73 -20.14
C ALA A 316 -3.42 37.84 -19.96
N MET A 317 -2.39 37.60 -19.14
CA MET A 317 -1.28 38.55 -18.91
C MET A 317 -0.55 38.90 -20.22
N LEU A 318 -0.37 37.92 -21.12
CA LEU A 318 0.28 38.13 -22.43
C LEU A 318 -0.69 38.54 -23.55
N LEU A 319 -1.94 38.90 -23.22
CA LEU A 319 -2.97 39.32 -24.17
C LEU A 319 -3.24 38.30 -25.31
N GLN A 320 -3.01 37.01 -25.09
CA GLN A 320 -3.19 35.95 -26.09
C GLN A 320 -4.63 35.39 -26.16
N GLY A 321 -5.52 35.90 -25.30
CA GLY A 321 -6.89 35.42 -25.11
C GLY A 321 -6.99 34.43 -23.95
N ALA A 322 -7.93 34.67 -23.03
CA ALA A 322 -8.06 33.89 -21.79
C ALA A 322 -8.40 32.40 -22.02
N GLU A 323 -9.05 32.06 -23.14
CA GLU A 323 -9.44 30.69 -23.47
C GLU A 323 -8.33 29.88 -24.18
N ARG A 324 -7.21 30.52 -24.53
CA ARG A 324 -6.12 29.85 -25.23
C ARG A 324 -5.34 28.97 -24.26
N SER A 325 -5.41 27.65 -24.44
CA SER A 325 -4.54 26.73 -23.71
C SER A 325 -3.09 26.91 -24.15
N LEU A 326 -2.21 27.15 -23.19
CA LEU A 326 -0.75 27.22 -23.36
C LEU A 326 -0.05 25.91 -22.97
N LYS A 327 -0.81 24.86 -22.66
CA LYS A 327 -0.26 23.58 -22.20
C LYS A 327 0.72 22.98 -23.22
N GLY A 328 1.89 22.58 -22.74
CA GLY A 328 2.96 21.96 -23.51
C GLY A 328 3.85 22.93 -24.31
N ILE A 329 3.51 24.23 -24.33
CA ILE A 329 4.34 25.27 -24.95
C ILE A 329 5.58 25.50 -24.06
N CYS A 330 6.74 25.71 -24.68
CA CYS A 330 7.97 26.02 -23.96
C CYS A 330 7.89 27.44 -23.41
N PHE A 331 8.16 27.61 -22.11
CA PHE A 331 8.10 28.91 -21.46
C PHE A 331 9.07 29.93 -22.09
N GLU A 332 10.22 29.46 -22.57
CA GLU A 332 11.21 30.31 -23.24
C GLU A 332 10.69 30.97 -24.52
N ASP A 333 9.63 30.45 -25.13
CA ASP A 333 9.04 31.03 -26.35
C ASP A 333 8.29 32.33 -26.06
N PHE A 334 7.93 32.59 -24.80
CA PHE A 334 7.32 33.84 -24.37
C PHE A 334 8.34 34.92 -23.99
N LEU A 335 9.63 34.61 -23.91
CA LEU A 335 10.67 35.59 -23.59
C LEU A 335 10.99 36.47 -24.80
N PHE A 336 11.14 37.77 -24.58
CA PHE A 336 11.20 38.77 -25.65
C PHE A 336 12.49 38.66 -26.47
N GLU A 337 13.64 38.59 -25.80
CA GLU A 337 14.98 38.51 -26.41
C GLU A 337 15.75 37.25 -25.99
N ALA A 338 16.76 36.87 -26.78
CA ALA A 338 17.65 35.76 -26.46
C ALA A 338 18.41 35.96 -25.13
N ALA A 339 18.74 37.22 -24.79
CA ALA A 339 19.38 37.58 -23.53
C ALA A 339 18.50 37.21 -22.32
N ASP A 340 17.17 37.37 -22.41
CA ASP A 340 16.24 36.98 -21.35
C ASP A 340 16.20 35.45 -21.17
N LYS A 341 16.27 34.70 -22.28
CA LYS A 341 16.39 33.23 -22.25
C LYS A 341 17.67 32.77 -21.55
N GLU A 342 18.80 33.42 -21.84
CA GLU A 342 20.07 33.13 -21.19
C GLU A 342 20.05 33.47 -19.69
N ARG A 343 19.41 34.58 -19.30
CA ARG A 343 19.23 34.96 -17.89
C ARG A 343 18.44 33.90 -17.14
N LEU A 344 17.32 33.43 -17.69
CA LEU A 344 16.52 32.35 -17.09
C LEU A 344 17.36 31.07 -16.96
N LYS A 345 18.03 30.62 -18.02
CA LYS A 345 18.88 29.41 -18.00
C LYS A 345 19.98 29.51 -16.95
N LYS A 346 20.65 30.66 -16.86
CA LYS A 346 21.70 30.91 -15.87
C LYS A 346 21.14 30.89 -14.45
N HIS A 347 19.95 31.45 -14.24
CA HIS A 347 19.27 31.43 -12.95
C HIS A 347 18.93 30.01 -12.49
N VAL A 348 18.26 29.23 -13.36
CA VAL A 348 17.95 27.82 -13.15
C VAL A 348 19.23 27.01 -12.87
N GLY A 349 20.28 27.22 -13.66
CA GLY A 349 21.55 26.50 -13.51
C GLY A 349 22.22 26.76 -12.15
N ARG A 350 22.12 27.98 -11.62
CA ARG A 350 22.64 28.33 -10.29
C ARG A 350 21.87 27.64 -9.17
N LEU A 351 20.54 27.55 -9.29
CA LEU A 351 19.68 26.82 -8.34
C LEU A 351 20.00 25.33 -8.33
N ARG A 352 20.13 24.72 -9.51
CA ARG A 352 20.47 23.29 -9.64
C ARG A 352 21.83 22.95 -9.02
N ASN A 353 22.80 23.85 -9.10
CA ASN A 353 24.13 23.66 -8.53
C ASN A 353 24.19 23.91 -7.02
N GLY A 354 23.06 24.14 -6.35
CA GLY A 354 22.98 24.37 -4.90
C GLY A 354 23.55 25.70 -4.44
N ILE A 355 24.05 26.54 -5.34
CA ILE A 355 24.69 27.84 -5.01
C ILE A 355 23.70 28.79 -4.33
N LEU A 356 22.41 28.72 -4.71
CA LEU A 356 21.33 29.47 -4.07
C LEU A 356 20.49 28.64 -3.08
N GLY A 357 20.68 27.31 -3.04
CA GLY A 357 19.78 26.39 -2.35
C GLY A 357 19.81 26.53 -0.83
N ASP A 358 20.96 26.86 -0.25
CA ASP A 358 21.12 26.92 1.21
C ASP A 358 20.44 28.13 1.87
N LEU A 359 20.11 29.18 1.10
CA LEU A 359 19.53 30.40 1.66
C LEU A 359 18.00 30.40 1.64
N GLY A 360 17.35 29.44 0.98
CA GLY A 360 15.88 29.33 0.92
C GLY A 360 15.15 30.55 0.33
N MET A 361 15.88 31.55 -0.17
CA MET A 361 15.32 32.78 -0.71
C MET A 361 15.26 32.70 -2.24
N ALA A 362 14.04 32.79 -2.78
CA ALA A 362 13.85 32.94 -4.20
C ALA A 362 14.36 34.33 -4.64
N ILE A 363 15.48 34.37 -5.34
CA ILE A 363 16.03 35.63 -5.88
C ILE A 363 15.23 35.97 -7.15
N PRO A 364 14.50 37.09 -7.17
CA PRO A 364 13.77 37.49 -8.37
C PRO A 364 14.72 37.85 -9.51
N ILE A 365 14.33 37.53 -10.74
CA ILE A 365 15.02 37.97 -11.94
C ILE A 365 14.11 38.84 -12.79
N HIS A 366 14.65 39.91 -13.36
CA HIS A 366 13.92 40.77 -14.28
C HIS A 366 14.13 40.30 -15.71
N VAL A 367 13.03 40.03 -16.40
CA VAL A 367 13.00 39.57 -17.79
C VAL A 367 11.93 40.34 -18.55
N ARG A 368 12.07 40.42 -19.88
CA ARG A 368 11.00 40.92 -20.75
C ARG A 368 10.30 39.75 -21.43
N MET A 369 8.97 39.79 -21.43
CA MET A 369 8.12 38.82 -22.11
C MET A 369 7.48 39.46 -23.34
N ARG A 370 7.10 38.64 -24.33
CA ARG A 370 6.42 39.09 -25.55
C ARG A 370 4.93 38.82 -25.43
N ASP A 371 4.13 39.87 -25.57
CA ASP A 371 2.67 39.76 -25.64
C ASP A 371 2.20 39.29 -27.04
N SER A 372 0.89 39.20 -27.24
CA SER A 372 0.30 38.83 -28.53
C SER A 372 0.49 39.86 -29.65
N THR A 373 0.79 41.12 -29.29
CA THR A 373 1.01 42.22 -30.24
C THR A 373 2.48 42.35 -30.66
N GLY A 374 3.37 41.62 -29.98
CA GLY A 374 4.82 41.71 -30.17
C GLY A 374 5.47 42.79 -29.32
N CYS A 375 4.75 43.43 -28.40
CA CYS A 375 5.28 44.38 -27.44
C CYS A 375 6.01 43.66 -26.30
N ALA A 376 6.97 44.36 -25.68
CA ALA A 376 7.68 43.88 -24.51
C ALA A 376 6.89 44.20 -23.24
N LEU A 377 6.67 43.20 -22.41
CA LEU A 377 6.11 43.31 -21.06
C LEU A 377 7.23 43.08 -20.05
N GLU A 378 7.47 44.02 -19.15
CA GLU A 378 8.49 43.87 -18.10
C GLU A 378 7.94 43.04 -16.94
N VAL A 379 8.63 41.94 -16.63
CA VAL A 379 8.17 40.96 -15.66
C VAL A 379 9.30 40.59 -14.70
N GLU A 380 8.99 40.60 -13.42
CA GLU A 380 9.81 40.04 -12.38
C GLU A 380 9.40 38.58 -12.15
N LEU A 381 10.36 37.67 -12.28
CA LEU A 381 10.17 36.24 -12.23
C LEU A 381 10.77 35.69 -10.93
N VAL A 382 9.91 35.05 -10.14
CA VAL A 382 10.26 34.33 -8.92
C VAL A 382 10.26 32.84 -9.24
N HIS A 383 11.39 32.16 -9.07
CA HIS A 383 11.55 30.76 -9.42
C HIS A 383 11.62 29.87 -8.17
N SER A 384 10.89 28.76 -8.21
CA SER A 384 11.06 27.66 -7.27
C SER A 384 11.04 26.31 -8.00
N THR A 385 11.58 25.27 -7.36
CA THR A 385 11.65 23.91 -7.91
C THR A 385 11.06 22.92 -6.94
N TYR A 386 10.44 21.87 -7.46
CA TYR A 386 9.97 20.75 -6.65
C TYR A 386 10.22 19.42 -7.37
N GLU A 387 10.40 18.35 -6.61
CA GLU A 387 10.50 17.00 -7.17
C GLU A 387 9.10 16.46 -7.44
N HIS A 388 8.81 16.14 -8.69
CA HIS A 388 7.54 15.56 -9.09
C HIS A 388 7.56 14.04 -8.85
N PRO A 389 6.41 13.36 -8.62
CA PRO A 389 6.37 11.91 -8.31
C PRO A 389 6.98 10.96 -9.35
N ASP A 390 7.31 11.46 -10.54
CA ASP A 390 8.06 10.71 -11.56
C ASP A 390 9.59 10.77 -11.37
N GLY A 391 10.06 11.43 -10.30
CA GLY A 391 11.46 11.64 -9.98
C GLY A 391 12.13 12.73 -10.82
N ARG A 392 11.36 13.53 -11.57
CA ARG A 392 11.88 14.65 -12.34
C ARG A 392 11.69 15.96 -11.58
N LEU A 393 12.64 16.87 -11.76
CA LEU A 393 12.54 18.22 -11.19
C LEU A 393 11.59 19.05 -12.05
N HIS A 394 10.51 19.53 -11.44
CA HIS A 394 9.58 20.46 -12.05
C HIS A 394 9.80 21.86 -11.47
N HIS A 395 9.23 22.86 -12.14
CA HIS A 395 9.45 24.26 -11.78
C HIS A 395 8.12 24.99 -11.53
N PHE A 396 8.18 25.93 -10.59
CA PHE A 396 7.17 26.96 -10.41
C PHE A 396 7.77 28.31 -10.76
N LEU A 397 7.07 29.05 -11.61
CA LEU A 397 7.40 30.43 -11.90
C LEU A 397 6.26 31.32 -11.42
N GLY A 398 6.55 32.18 -10.45
CA GLY A 398 5.74 33.35 -10.15
C GLY A 398 6.16 34.50 -11.04
N LEU A 399 5.20 35.21 -11.61
CA LEU A 399 5.38 36.33 -12.52
C LEU A 399 4.66 37.53 -11.93
N ARG A 400 5.39 38.63 -11.78
CA ARG A 400 4.86 39.91 -11.32
C ARG A 400 5.13 40.96 -12.39
N GLU A 401 4.09 41.64 -12.82
CA GLU A 401 4.23 42.75 -13.77
C GLU A 401 4.97 43.90 -13.07
N VAL A 402 6.06 44.37 -13.69
CA VAL A 402 6.78 45.54 -13.20
C VAL A 402 6.09 46.76 -13.78
N ILE A 403 5.19 47.33 -13.00
CA ILE A 403 4.62 48.64 -13.32
C ILE A 403 5.70 49.65 -12.99
N ASP A 404 6.44 50.07 -14.01
CA ASP A 404 7.37 51.17 -13.90
C ASP A 404 6.60 52.40 -13.41
N MET A 405 6.68 52.67 -12.10
CA MET A 405 6.29 53.96 -11.53
C MET A 405 7.34 55.00 -11.93
N GLN A 406 7.58 55.16 -13.23
CA GLN A 406 8.42 56.21 -13.74
C GLN A 406 7.68 57.55 -13.54
N ASP A 407 8.30 58.40 -12.73
CA ASP A 407 8.12 59.85 -12.61
C ASP A 407 6.87 60.39 -11.89
N SER A 408 6.59 59.86 -10.70
CA SER A 408 6.23 60.78 -9.61
C SER A 408 7.46 61.08 -8.77
N THR A 409 8.53 61.60 -9.39
CA THR A 409 9.28 62.64 -8.68
C THR A 409 8.23 63.66 -8.23
N PRO A 410 7.99 63.87 -6.92
CA PRO A 410 7.12 64.96 -6.52
C PRO A 410 7.70 66.20 -7.18
N LEU A 411 6.90 66.88 -8.00
CA LEU A 411 7.17 68.25 -8.39
C LEU A 411 7.27 69.01 -7.06
N VAL A 412 8.48 69.06 -6.50
CA VAL A 412 8.84 70.01 -5.47
C VAL A 412 8.66 71.33 -6.19
N SER A 413 7.49 71.92 -5.98
CA SER A 413 7.19 73.29 -6.32
C SER A 413 8.32 74.11 -5.73
N GLN A 414 9.24 74.50 -6.62
CA GLN A 414 10.27 75.49 -6.40
C GLN A 414 9.55 76.84 -6.30
N ASP A 415 8.78 77.01 -5.23
CA ASP A 415 8.11 78.24 -4.86
C ASP A 415 8.72 78.71 -3.56
N ARG A 416 9.80 79.50 -3.69
CA ARG A 416 10.24 80.52 -2.73
C ARG A 416 11.32 81.38 -3.34
N GLY A 417 10.90 82.16 -4.34
CA GLY A 417 11.37 83.53 -4.45
C GLY A 417 10.55 84.39 -3.49
N LEU A 418 11.08 84.66 -2.30
CA LEU A 418 10.67 85.81 -1.49
C LEU A 418 11.94 86.51 -1.00
N THR A 419 12.33 87.49 -1.81
CA THR A 419 13.04 88.71 -1.42
C THR A 419 12.51 89.28 -0.10
N GLN A 420 13.40 89.57 0.85
CA GLN A 420 13.43 90.80 1.65
C GLN A 420 14.57 90.73 2.68
N GLY A 421 15.39 91.77 2.74
CA GLY A 421 16.42 91.99 3.76
C GLY A 421 17.65 92.67 3.20
#